data_AF-A0A966KGK8-F1
#
_entry.id   AF-A0A966KGK8-F1
#
_cell.length_a   1.000
_cell.length_b   1.000
_cell.length_c   1.000
_cell.angle_alpha   90.00
_cell.angle_beta   90.00
_cell.angle_gamma   90.00
#
_symmetry.space_group_name_H-M   'P 1'
#
loop_
_entity.id
_entity.type
_entity.pdbx_description
1 polymer ?
#
loop_
_entity_poly.entity_id
_entity_poly.type
_entity_poly.pdbx_seq_one_letter_code
_entity_poly.pdbx_strand_id
1 'polypeptide(L)'
;MVENVNIHASAIIEDGAEIGDGTSVGPFCFVGSKVRLGQNVELKSHVVIKGDTFLGDENTVFPFAVLGEIPQDKKFNGESTSLKIGNRNQIREHVTINVGTKGGGGITKVGNDGLFMAGCHIAHDAQVGDNVILVNNASLAGHCIIEDNVIVGGLSGVHQFVRIGEGAIMKLAEALDSHIPEPERALDKTFLMPVEDVFSISGRGTVVTGRVERGIVKVGDEIEIVGLTDTVKTTCTGVEMFRKLLDQGQAGDNVGVLLRGTKREEVERGQVLAKPASITPHTKFNAEVYVLSKDEGGRHTPFFNGYRPQFYFRTTDVTGSIELPGGTEMVMPGDNIQMTVTLIQPIAMEEGLRFAIREGGRTVGAGVVSKIIE
;
A
#
# COMPACT_ATOMS: atom_id res chain seq x y z
N MET A 1 55.64 2.99 7.27
CA MET A 1 55.30 1.62 7.71
C MET A 1 53.93 1.73 8.34
N VAL A 2 52.95 0.95 7.88
CA VAL A 2 51.57 0.97 8.43
C VAL A 2 51.62 0.14 9.70
N GLU A 3 51.59 0.77 10.87
CA GLU A 3 51.99 0.14 12.13
C GLU A 3 50.86 -0.63 12.84
N ASN A 4 49.59 -0.51 12.41
CA ASN A 4 48.46 -1.13 13.11
C ASN A 4 47.45 -1.89 12.22
N VAL A 5 47.90 -2.69 11.25
CA VAL A 5 46.99 -3.57 10.48
C VAL A 5 46.92 -4.97 11.10
N ASN A 6 45.71 -5.49 11.32
CA ASN A 6 45.49 -6.84 11.83
C ASN A 6 44.87 -7.74 10.76
N ILE A 7 45.66 -8.62 10.15
CA ILE A 7 45.20 -9.54 9.08
C ILE A 7 45.22 -10.96 9.61
N HIS A 8 44.06 -11.62 9.63
CA HIS A 8 43.97 -13.01 10.03
C HIS A 8 44.73 -13.92 9.05
N ALA A 9 45.42 -14.95 9.56
CA ALA A 9 46.28 -15.83 8.75
C ALA A 9 45.56 -16.60 7.62
N SER A 10 44.24 -16.73 7.70
CA SER A 10 43.42 -17.37 6.66
C SER A 10 42.80 -16.39 5.65
N ALA A 11 43.02 -15.08 5.81
CA ALA A 11 42.63 -14.10 4.81
C ALA A 11 43.60 -14.13 3.63
N ILE A 12 43.08 -13.88 2.42
CA ILE A 12 43.87 -13.76 1.20
C ILE A 12 43.87 -12.28 0.80
N ILE A 13 45.06 -11.70 0.74
CA ILE A 13 45.30 -10.35 0.25
C ILE A 13 46.18 -10.49 -0.99
N GLU A 14 45.68 -10.08 -2.14
CA GLU A 14 46.47 -10.10 -3.38
C GLU A 14 47.52 -8.98 -3.40
N ASP A 15 48.62 -9.23 -4.12
CA ASP A 15 49.66 -8.22 -4.36
C ASP A 15 49.06 -7.00 -5.09
N GLY A 16 49.34 -5.81 -4.57
CA GLY A 16 48.77 -4.53 -5.04
C GLY A 16 47.61 -3.99 -4.21
N ALA A 17 47.00 -4.79 -3.32
CA ALA A 17 45.97 -4.28 -2.41
C ALA A 17 46.56 -3.25 -1.42
N GLU A 18 45.84 -2.15 -1.20
CA GLU A 18 46.23 -1.09 -0.26
C GLU A 18 45.34 -1.18 0.99
N ILE A 19 45.97 -1.33 2.17
CA ILE A 19 45.27 -1.48 3.45
C ILE A 19 45.66 -0.32 4.36
N GLY A 20 44.68 0.51 4.74
CA GLY A 20 44.87 1.65 5.63
C GLY A 20 45.19 1.26 7.07
N ASP A 21 45.72 2.21 7.83
CA ASP A 21 46.11 2.02 9.24
C ASP A 21 44.91 1.72 10.14
N GLY A 22 45.10 0.89 11.18
CA GLY A 22 44.04 0.49 12.10
C GLY A 22 43.03 -0.52 11.52
N THR A 23 43.18 -0.91 10.26
CA THR A 23 42.25 -1.83 9.58
C THR A 23 42.45 -3.28 10.04
N SER A 24 41.34 -3.98 10.25
CA SER A 24 41.30 -5.39 10.60
C SER A 24 40.62 -6.22 9.51
N VAL A 25 41.26 -7.33 9.14
CA VAL A 25 40.76 -8.28 8.14
C VAL A 25 40.58 -9.64 8.80
N GLY A 26 39.32 -10.05 8.96
CA GLY A 26 38.93 -11.29 9.62
C GLY A 26 39.25 -12.55 8.81
N PRO A 27 38.97 -13.74 9.38
CA PRO A 27 39.30 -15.02 8.75
C PRO A 27 38.55 -15.24 7.43
N PHE A 28 39.22 -15.87 6.47
CA PHE A 28 38.65 -16.26 5.17
C PHE A 28 38.16 -15.09 4.30
N CYS A 29 38.60 -13.87 4.58
CA CYS A 29 38.36 -12.74 3.67
C CYS A 29 39.21 -12.88 2.40
N PHE A 30 38.74 -12.26 1.32
CA PHE A 30 39.50 -12.09 0.08
C PHE A 30 39.52 -10.60 -0.31
N VAL A 31 40.71 -10.04 -0.47
CA VAL A 31 40.93 -8.65 -0.89
C VAL A 31 41.76 -8.65 -2.17
N GLY A 32 41.17 -8.20 -3.27
CA GLY A 32 41.80 -8.19 -4.59
C GLY A 32 42.87 -7.11 -4.77
N SER A 33 43.72 -7.31 -5.78
CA SER A 33 44.92 -6.51 -6.10
C SER A 33 44.67 -5.02 -6.42
N LYS A 34 43.43 -4.63 -6.71
CA LYS A 34 43.04 -3.23 -7.00
C LYS A 34 42.17 -2.62 -5.91
N VAL A 35 42.03 -3.30 -4.77
CA VAL A 35 41.23 -2.83 -3.65
C VAL A 35 42.05 -1.87 -2.80
N ARG A 36 41.43 -0.76 -2.41
CA ARG A 36 41.98 0.24 -1.50
C ARG A 36 41.04 0.38 -0.31
N LEU A 37 41.50 -0.03 0.86
CA LEU A 37 40.78 0.10 2.13
C LEU A 37 41.31 1.32 2.89
N GLY A 38 40.40 2.15 3.39
CA GLY A 38 40.70 3.27 4.27
C GLY A 38 41.22 2.84 5.64
N GLN A 39 41.29 3.80 6.56
CA GLN A 39 41.70 3.61 7.93
C GLN A 39 40.58 3.01 8.77
N ASN A 40 40.95 2.23 9.79
CA ASN A 40 40.01 1.67 10.78
C ASN A 40 38.84 0.90 10.15
N VAL A 41 39.05 0.26 8.99
CA VAL A 41 38.05 -0.62 8.38
C VAL A 41 38.02 -1.94 9.12
N GLU A 42 36.83 -2.49 9.35
CA GLU A 42 36.64 -3.82 9.92
C GLU A 42 35.99 -4.73 8.88
N LEU A 43 36.76 -5.68 8.33
CA LEU A 43 36.20 -6.77 7.53
C LEU A 43 36.01 -7.99 8.43
N LYS A 44 34.76 -8.40 8.62
CA LYS A 44 34.44 -9.65 9.34
C LYS A 44 34.68 -10.87 8.44
N SER A 45 34.48 -12.06 8.99
CA SER A 45 34.84 -13.29 8.29
C SER A 45 34.15 -13.44 6.92
N HIS A 46 34.83 -14.05 5.95
CA HIS A 46 34.26 -14.37 4.63
C HIS A 46 33.79 -13.17 3.80
N VAL A 47 34.30 -11.97 4.06
CA VAL A 47 34.06 -10.81 3.18
C VAL A 47 34.91 -10.94 1.92
N VAL A 48 34.32 -10.67 0.76
CA VAL A 48 35.01 -10.65 -0.53
C VAL A 48 34.96 -9.24 -1.12
N ILE A 49 36.12 -8.64 -1.37
CA ILE A 49 36.24 -7.35 -2.05
C ILE A 49 37.13 -7.53 -3.27
N LYS A 50 36.63 -7.13 -4.44
CA LYS A 50 37.25 -7.31 -5.75
C LYS A 50 37.10 -6.06 -6.61
N GLY A 51 37.61 -6.13 -7.84
CA GLY A 51 37.53 -5.04 -8.81
C GLY A 51 38.36 -3.82 -8.39
N ASP A 52 38.24 -2.74 -9.16
CA ASP A 52 38.75 -1.43 -8.74
C ASP A 52 37.80 -0.85 -7.69
N THR A 53 38.02 -1.22 -6.42
CA THR A 53 37.14 -0.86 -5.32
C THR A 53 37.89 -0.01 -4.30
N PHE A 54 37.31 1.14 -3.99
CA PHE A 54 37.71 1.97 -2.85
C PHE A 54 36.64 1.87 -1.76
N LEU A 55 37.06 1.52 -0.56
CA LEU A 55 36.24 1.55 0.66
C LEU A 55 36.87 2.56 1.61
N GLY A 56 36.14 3.62 1.95
CA GLY A 56 36.61 4.70 2.83
C GLY A 56 36.88 4.25 4.27
N ASP A 57 37.08 5.23 5.14
CA ASP A 57 37.47 5.00 6.53
C ASP A 57 36.30 4.50 7.39
N GLU A 58 36.61 3.78 8.46
CA GLU A 58 35.67 3.40 9.53
C GLU A 58 34.45 2.58 9.07
N ASN A 59 34.55 1.90 7.93
CA ASN A 59 33.50 0.99 7.46
C ASN A 59 33.56 -0.36 8.19
N THR A 60 32.40 -0.92 8.52
CA THR A 60 32.28 -2.30 9.02
C THR A 60 31.55 -3.16 8.00
N VAL A 61 32.20 -4.22 7.52
CA VAL A 61 31.65 -5.16 6.56
C VAL A 61 31.45 -6.52 7.20
N PHE A 62 30.21 -6.99 7.22
CA PHE A 62 29.78 -8.21 7.91
C PHE A 62 29.89 -9.44 7.00
N PRO A 63 29.80 -10.66 7.58
CA PRO A 63 30.13 -11.87 6.85
C PRO A 63 29.39 -12.10 5.55
N PHE A 64 30.09 -12.69 4.59
CA PHE A 64 29.56 -13.07 3.26
C PHE A 64 29.09 -11.90 2.38
N ALA A 65 29.41 -10.66 2.73
CA ALA A 65 29.23 -9.53 1.82
C ALA A 65 30.22 -9.62 0.65
N VAL A 66 29.78 -9.24 -0.55
CA VAL A 66 30.58 -9.26 -1.78
C VAL A 66 30.56 -7.88 -2.44
N LEU A 67 31.71 -7.21 -2.45
CA LEU A 67 31.85 -5.84 -2.92
C LEU A 67 32.77 -5.78 -4.15
N GLY A 68 32.36 -5.04 -5.17
CA GLY A 68 33.18 -4.76 -6.35
C GLY A 68 33.29 -5.90 -7.35
N GLU A 69 32.41 -6.90 -7.26
CA GLU A 69 32.31 -7.94 -8.29
C GLU A 69 31.65 -7.36 -9.57
N ILE A 70 31.89 -8.02 -10.70
CA ILE A 70 31.38 -7.58 -12.00
C ILE A 70 29.85 -7.43 -12.01
N PRO A 71 29.29 -6.47 -12.78
CA PRO A 71 27.85 -6.29 -12.94
C PRO A 71 27.16 -7.52 -13.50
N GLN A 72 25.91 -7.74 -13.09
CA GLN A 72 25.02 -8.72 -13.73
C GLN A 72 24.39 -8.16 -15.03
N ASP A 73 25.20 -7.51 -15.87
CA ASP A 73 24.79 -6.95 -17.16
C ASP A 73 25.40 -7.77 -18.30
N LYS A 74 24.56 -8.23 -19.23
CA LYS A 74 24.98 -8.97 -20.43
C LYS A 74 25.90 -8.16 -21.35
N LYS A 75 25.92 -6.83 -21.22
CA LYS A 75 26.75 -5.93 -22.01
C LYS A 75 28.14 -5.68 -21.39
N PHE A 76 28.37 -6.12 -20.16
CA PHE A 76 29.67 -5.99 -19.51
C PHE A 76 30.68 -6.95 -20.17
N ASN A 77 31.77 -6.41 -20.70
CA ASN A 77 32.79 -7.14 -21.45
C ASN A 77 34.18 -7.02 -20.81
N GLY A 78 34.25 -6.79 -19.50
CA GLY A 78 35.50 -6.61 -18.78
C GLY A 78 36.10 -5.20 -18.92
N GLU A 79 35.27 -4.21 -19.24
CA GLU A 79 35.69 -2.81 -19.19
C GLU A 79 36.20 -2.39 -17.81
N SER A 80 37.15 -1.45 -17.78
CA SER A 80 37.67 -0.88 -16.53
C SER A 80 36.62 0.01 -15.88
N THR A 81 36.07 -0.45 -14.78
CA THR A 81 35.00 0.20 -14.01
C THR A 81 35.28 0.03 -12.52
N SER A 82 34.65 0.87 -11.71
CA SER A 82 35.00 0.99 -10.30
C SER A 82 33.79 1.02 -9.39
N LEU A 83 34.06 0.74 -8.12
CA LEU A 83 33.17 0.94 -6.99
C LEU A 83 33.83 1.90 -6.00
N LYS A 84 33.13 2.95 -5.60
CA LYS A 84 33.54 3.83 -4.50
C LYS A 84 32.50 3.82 -3.40
N ILE A 85 32.91 3.41 -2.20
CA ILE A 85 32.12 3.47 -0.98
C ILE A 85 32.78 4.49 -0.05
N GLY A 86 31.98 5.41 0.49
CA GLY A 86 32.41 6.43 1.45
C GLY A 86 32.76 5.86 2.81
N ASN A 87 32.60 6.67 3.86
CA ASN A 87 33.07 6.37 5.22
C ASN A 87 31.94 5.90 6.12
N ARG A 88 32.27 5.21 7.22
CA ARG A 88 31.35 4.90 8.33
C ARG A 88 30.08 4.13 7.94
N ASN A 89 30.12 3.33 6.87
CA ASN A 89 28.99 2.49 6.50
C ASN A 89 28.99 1.18 7.28
N GLN A 90 27.79 0.69 7.59
CA GLN A 90 27.55 -0.66 8.08
C GLN A 90 26.97 -1.52 6.95
N ILE A 91 27.81 -2.38 6.39
CA ILE A 91 27.46 -3.28 5.30
C ILE A 91 27.22 -4.66 5.89
N ARG A 92 25.94 -5.04 6.03
CA ARG A 92 25.52 -6.26 6.72
C ARG A 92 25.74 -7.52 5.88
N GLU A 93 25.40 -8.66 6.47
CA GLU A 93 25.64 -9.99 5.94
C GLU A 93 24.99 -10.17 4.57
N HIS A 94 25.69 -10.84 3.65
CA HIS A 94 25.20 -11.11 2.29
C HIS A 94 24.85 -9.88 1.45
N VAL A 95 25.26 -8.67 1.84
CA VAL A 95 25.12 -7.49 0.99
C VAL A 95 26.02 -7.62 -0.24
N THR A 96 25.49 -7.26 -1.40
CA THR A 96 26.25 -7.27 -2.65
C THR A 96 26.24 -5.90 -3.31
N ILE A 97 27.41 -5.41 -3.74
CA ILE A 97 27.56 -4.12 -4.43
C ILE A 97 28.46 -4.30 -5.63
N ASN A 98 27.95 -4.00 -6.84
CA ASN A 98 28.72 -4.15 -8.07
C ASN A 98 29.48 -2.87 -8.46
N VAL A 99 30.55 -3.03 -9.23
CA VAL A 99 31.18 -1.91 -9.97
C VAL A 99 30.22 -1.33 -11.02
N GLY A 100 30.56 -0.17 -11.59
CA GLY A 100 29.76 0.41 -12.68
C GLY A 100 29.90 -0.33 -14.02
N THR A 101 29.28 0.21 -15.06
CA THR A 101 29.45 -0.20 -16.46
C THR A 101 29.94 0.98 -17.28
N LYS A 102 30.55 0.72 -18.45
CA LYS A 102 30.95 1.82 -19.34
C LYS A 102 29.75 2.69 -19.77
N GLY A 103 28.57 2.09 -19.90
CA GLY A 103 27.34 2.79 -20.30
C GLY A 103 26.77 3.73 -19.23
N GLY A 104 27.04 3.47 -17.95
CA GLY A 104 26.56 4.27 -16.82
C GLY A 104 27.58 5.22 -16.20
N GLY A 105 28.72 5.45 -16.87
CA GLY A 105 29.77 6.34 -16.37
C GLY A 105 30.90 5.61 -15.62
N GLY A 106 30.84 4.28 -15.53
CA GLY A 106 31.93 3.43 -15.07
C GLY A 106 32.12 3.40 -13.55
N ILE A 107 31.18 3.93 -12.78
CA ILE A 107 31.27 4.03 -11.34
C ILE A 107 29.92 3.78 -10.66
N THR A 108 29.91 2.80 -9.75
CA THR A 108 28.90 2.73 -8.69
C THR A 108 29.44 3.50 -7.49
N LYS A 109 28.62 4.39 -6.91
CA LYS A 109 29.01 5.22 -5.77
C LYS A 109 28.05 5.00 -4.60
N VAL A 110 28.60 4.78 -3.42
CA VAL A 110 27.89 4.77 -2.14
C VAL A 110 28.49 5.84 -1.25
N GLY A 111 27.64 6.65 -0.63
CA GLY A 111 28.01 7.72 0.29
C GLY A 111 28.54 7.25 1.64
N ASN A 112 28.33 8.09 2.64
CA ASN A 112 28.77 7.91 4.02
C ASN A 112 27.60 7.51 4.92
N ASP A 113 27.93 6.98 6.11
CA ASP A 113 26.98 6.80 7.21
C ASP A 113 25.75 5.92 6.87
N GLY A 114 25.87 5.05 5.86
CA GLY A 114 24.80 4.18 5.40
C GLY A 114 24.66 2.90 6.23
N LEU A 115 23.43 2.39 6.30
CA LEU A 115 23.12 1.08 6.87
C LEU A 115 22.49 0.20 5.79
N PHE A 116 23.27 -0.76 5.30
CA PHE A 116 22.84 -1.72 4.30
C PHE A 116 22.58 -3.05 4.98
N MET A 117 21.31 -3.38 5.24
CA MET A 117 20.92 -4.54 6.02
C MET A 117 21.05 -5.85 5.25
N ALA A 118 20.86 -6.99 5.94
CA ALA A 118 21.20 -8.29 5.39
C ALA A 118 20.50 -8.58 4.06
N GLY A 119 21.27 -9.10 3.10
CA GLY A 119 20.79 -9.50 1.78
C GLY A 119 20.43 -8.34 0.83
N CYS A 120 20.81 -7.10 1.14
CA CYS A 120 20.58 -5.99 0.20
C CYS A 120 21.48 -6.11 -1.04
N HIS A 121 20.99 -5.59 -2.17
CA HIS A 121 21.74 -5.53 -3.41
C HIS A 121 21.81 -4.08 -3.93
N ILE A 122 23.01 -3.64 -4.32
CA ILE A 122 23.24 -2.40 -5.05
C ILE A 122 23.90 -2.75 -6.38
N ALA A 123 23.11 -2.67 -7.45
CA ALA A 123 23.58 -2.96 -8.79
C ALA A 123 24.50 -1.86 -9.34
N HIS A 124 25.02 -2.13 -10.53
CA HIS A 124 25.94 -1.26 -11.25
C HIS A 124 25.42 0.16 -11.50
N ASP A 125 26.33 1.13 -11.50
CA ASP A 125 26.07 2.54 -11.81
C ASP A 125 25.09 3.25 -10.86
N ALA A 126 24.67 2.58 -9.77
CA ALA A 126 23.85 3.20 -8.75
C ALA A 126 24.63 4.32 -8.04
N GLN A 127 23.95 5.44 -7.78
CA GLN A 127 24.45 6.58 -7.05
C GLN A 127 23.67 6.69 -5.74
N VAL A 128 24.25 6.21 -4.65
CA VAL A 128 23.64 6.22 -3.31
C VAL A 128 24.30 7.31 -2.48
N GLY A 129 23.47 8.21 -1.93
CA GLY A 129 23.86 9.33 -1.09
C GLY A 129 24.26 8.94 0.32
N ASP A 130 24.33 9.94 1.19
CA ASP A 130 24.72 9.82 2.59
C ASP A 130 23.52 9.47 3.49
N ASN A 131 23.77 8.77 4.60
CA ASN A 131 22.74 8.38 5.59
C ASN A 131 21.56 7.60 4.97
N VAL A 132 21.86 6.75 3.98
CA VAL A 132 20.86 5.88 3.34
C VAL A 132 20.73 4.57 4.11
N ILE A 133 19.48 4.13 4.31
CA ILE A 133 19.16 2.83 4.90
C ILE A 133 18.50 1.94 3.84
N LEU A 134 19.14 0.82 3.50
CA LEU A 134 18.49 -0.28 2.79
C LEU A 134 18.11 -1.34 3.81
N VAL A 135 16.81 -1.51 4.03
CA VAL A 135 16.28 -2.51 4.97
C VAL A 135 16.34 -3.91 4.32
N ASN A 136 16.38 -4.97 5.14
CA ASN A 136 16.65 -6.34 4.71
C ASN A 136 16.05 -6.73 3.35
N ASN A 137 16.90 -7.26 2.48
CA ASN A 137 16.56 -7.71 1.13
C ASN A 137 16.01 -6.62 0.18
N ALA A 138 16.16 -5.34 0.50
CA ALA A 138 15.92 -4.28 -0.47
C ALA A 138 16.98 -4.34 -1.59
N SER A 139 16.55 -4.12 -2.83
CA SER A 139 17.43 -4.21 -4.00
C SER A 139 17.32 -2.97 -4.87
N LEU A 140 18.46 -2.35 -5.16
CA LEU A 140 18.59 -1.26 -6.13
C LEU A 140 19.08 -1.86 -7.45
N ALA A 141 18.28 -1.73 -8.51
CA ALA A 141 18.71 -2.10 -9.85
C ALA A 141 19.67 -1.04 -10.43
N GLY A 142 20.24 -1.34 -11.61
CA GLY A 142 21.27 -0.48 -12.20
C GLY A 142 20.80 0.96 -12.47
N HIS A 143 21.73 1.91 -12.42
CA HIS A 143 21.47 3.34 -12.69
C HIS A 143 20.47 4.04 -11.74
N CYS A 144 20.20 3.48 -10.56
CA CYS A 144 19.37 4.18 -9.58
C CYS A 144 20.09 5.38 -8.96
N ILE A 145 19.34 6.41 -8.60
CA ILE A 145 19.83 7.56 -7.82
C ILE A 145 19.06 7.58 -6.50
N ILE A 146 19.74 7.34 -5.39
CA ILE A 146 19.18 7.42 -4.05
C ILE A 146 19.83 8.62 -3.38
N GLU A 147 19.05 9.67 -3.11
CA GLU A 147 19.53 10.87 -2.44
C GLU A 147 19.76 10.63 -0.93
N ASP A 148 20.30 11.64 -0.28
CA ASP A 148 20.64 11.59 1.14
C ASP A 148 19.39 11.35 2.01
N ASN A 149 19.59 10.72 3.18
CA ASN A 149 18.55 10.51 4.19
C ASN A 149 17.37 9.62 3.74
N VAL A 150 17.54 8.80 2.70
CA VAL A 150 16.50 7.90 2.19
C VAL A 150 16.50 6.56 2.93
N ILE A 151 15.31 6.08 3.27
CA ILE A 151 15.07 4.72 3.77
C ILE A 151 14.29 3.93 2.71
N VAL A 152 14.88 2.83 2.23
CA VAL A 152 14.20 1.87 1.36
C VAL A 152 13.73 0.70 2.21
N GLY A 153 12.41 0.49 2.26
CA GLY A 153 11.79 -0.57 3.06
C GLY A 153 12.21 -1.97 2.64
N GLY A 154 12.13 -2.92 3.56
CA GLY A 154 12.57 -4.30 3.32
C GLY A 154 11.79 -4.96 2.20
N LEU A 155 12.43 -5.90 1.49
CA LEU A 155 11.86 -6.61 0.34
C LEU A 155 11.44 -5.71 -0.84
N SER A 156 11.81 -4.42 -0.83
CA SER A 156 11.47 -3.50 -1.92
C SER A 156 12.45 -3.66 -3.08
N GLY A 157 11.92 -3.73 -4.30
CA GLY A 157 12.70 -3.64 -5.54
C GLY A 157 12.63 -2.22 -6.11
N VAL A 158 13.77 -1.57 -6.27
CA VAL A 158 13.89 -0.27 -6.96
C VAL A 158 14.35 -0.53 -8.39
N HIS A 159 13.46 -0.29 -9.36
CA HIS A 159 13.71 -0.57 -10.76
C HIS A 159 14.81 0.33 -11.35
N GLN A 160 15.43 -0.11 -12.46
CA GLN A 160 16.50 0.63 -13.13
C GLN A 160 16.05 2.05 -13.48
N PHE A 161 16.98 3.00 -13.41
CA PHE A 161 16.77 4.44 -13.71
C PHE A 161 15.80 5.18 -12.78
N VAL A 162 15.44 4.61 -11.64
CA VAL A 162 14.61 5.29 -10.63
C VAL A 162 15.46 6.24 -9.79
N ARG A 163 14.91 7.43 -9.52
CA ARG A 163 15.44 8.38 -8.53
C ARG A 163 14.52 8.44 -7.31
N ILE A 164 15.07 8.18 -6.12
CA ILE A 164 14.39 8.40 -4.84
C ILE A 164 15.02 9.63 -4.19
N GLY A 165 14.23 10.71 -4.10
CA GLY A 165 14.71 11.98 -3.58
C GLY A 165 14.67 12.07 -2.05
N GLU A 166 15.49 12.96 -1.51
CA GLU A 166 15.46 13.35 -0.10
C GLU A 166 14.05 13.88 0.24
N GLY A 167 13.45 13.35 1.31
CA GLY A 167 12.11 13.74 1.73
C GLY A 167 10.98 13.30 0.79
N ALA A 168 11.15 12.26 -0.04
CA ALA A 168 10.07 11.75 -0.91
C ALA A 168 8.74 11.48 -0.18
N ILE A 169 8.79 11.00 1.07
CA ILE A 169 7.59 10.83 1.92
C ILE A 169 6.96 12.18 2.30
N MET A 170 7.77 13.20 2.60
CA MET A 170 7.26 14.55 2.87
C MET A 170 6.65 15.17 1.62
N LYS A 171 7.24 14.96 0.43
CA LYS A 171 6.65 15.39 -0.83
C LYS A 171 5.34 14.67 -1.15
N LEU A 172 5.24 13.38 -0.82
CA LEU A 172 3.97 12.66 -0.92
C LEU A 172 2.93 13.27 0.02
N ALA A 173 3.28 13.53 1.29
CA ALA A 173 2.39 14.20 2.23
C ALA A 173 1.93 15.57 1.73
N GLU A 174 2.87 16.39 1.23
CA GLU A 174 2.57 17.70 0.62
C GLU A 174 1.67 17.57 -0.62
N ALA A 175 1.89 16.56 -1.47
CA ALA A 175 1.04 16.30 -2.62
C ALA A 175 -0.37 15.88 -2.20
N LEU A 176 -0.51 15.07 -1.14
CA LEU A 176 -1.82 14.72 -0.57
C LEU A 176 -2.53 15.99 -0.06
N ASP A 177 -1.84 16.83 0.71
CA ASP A 177 -2.39 18.05 1.30
C ASP A 177 -2.79 19.11 0.25
N SER A 178 -2.00 19.25 -0.82
CA SER A 178 -2.22 20.28 -1.85
C SER A 178 -3.16 19.84 -2.96
N HIS A 179 -3.23 18.54 -3.26
CA HIS A 179 -4.01 18.02 -4.39
C HIS A 179 -5.39 17.52 -3.98
N ILE A 180 -5.57 17.05 -2.74
CA ILE A 180 -6.86 16.55 -2.23
C ILE A 180 -7.53 17.70 -1.47
N PRO A 181 -8.52 18.41 -2.07
CA PRO A 181 -9.25 19.44 -1.35
C PRO A 181 -9.98 18.83 -0.16
N GLU A 182 -10.05 19.58 0.95
CA GLU A 182 -10.84 19.14 2.11
C GLU A 182 -12.31 18.97 1.70
N PRO A 183 -12.89 17.77 1.80
CA PRO A 183 -14.25 17.53 1.36
C PRO A 183 -15.25 18.20 2.31
N GLU A 184 -16.26 18.86 1.74
CA GLU A 184 -17.37 19.41 2.51
C GLU A 184 -18.13 18.29 3.23
N ARG A 185 -18.18 18.36 4.56
CA ARG A 185 -18.89 17.38 5.38
C ARG A 185 -20.38 17.69 5.37
N ALA A 186 -21.20 16.70 5.02
CA ALA A 186 -22.66 16.83 4.98
C ALA A 186 -23.31 16.79 6.39
N LEU A 187 -22.95 17.75 7.25
CA LEU A 187 -23.32 17.80 8.67
C LEU A 187 -24.81 18.13 8.91
N ASP A 188 -25.40 18.97 8.06
CA ASP A 188 -26.78 19.45 8.23
C ASP A 188 -27.85 18.45 7.76
N LYS A 189 -27.44 17.30 7.25
CA LYS A 189 -28.35 16.24 6.80
C LYS A 189 -28.74 15.32 7.96
N THR A 190 -29.76 14.50 7.75
CA THR A 190 -30.13 13.46 8.71
C THR A 190 -29.04 12.40 8.82
N PHE A 191 -28.79 11.92 10.04
CA PHE A 191 -27.77 10.90 10.31
C PHE A 191 -28.02 9.65 9.47
N LEU A 192 -26.96 9.19 8.78
CA LEU A 192 -26.91 7.91 8.11
C LEU A 192 -25.48 7.37 8.16
N MET A 193 -25.32 6.13 8.63
CA MET A 193 -24.05 5.42 8.69
C MET A 193 -24.24 3.98 8.19
N PRO A 194 -23.63 3.60 7.06
CA PRO A 194 -23.67 2.22 6.57
C PRO A 194 -22.90 1.30 7.52
N VAL A 195 -23.46 0.13 7.81
CA VAL A 195 -22.81 -0.87 8.67
C VAL A 195 -21.79 -1.64 7.83
N GLU A 196 -20.53 -1.58 8.24
CA GLU A 196 -19.39 -2.28 7.62
C GLU A 196 -19.03 -3.56 8.38
N ASP A 197 -19.06 -3.54 9.71
CA ASP A 197 -18.77 -4.69 10.56
C ASP A 197 -19.50 -4.60 11.91
N VAL A 198 -19.64 -5.74 12.59
CA VAL A 198 -20.40 -5.89 13.85
C VAL A 198 -19.62 -6.73 14.85
N PHE A 199 -19.36 -6.12 16.01
CA PHE A 199 -18.62 -6.71 17.12
C PHE A 199 -19.49 -6.84 18.36
N SER A 200 -19.23 -7.88 19.15
CA SER A 200 -19.77 -8.00 20.51
C SER A 200 -18.64 -7.75 21.50
N ILE A 201 -18.78 -6.69 22.30
CA ILE A 201 -17.78 -6.30 23.29
C ILE A 201 -18.29 -6.71 24.67
N SER A 202 -17.57 -7.64 25.30
CA SER A 202 -17.91 -8.15 26.63
C SER A 202 -18.09 -7.01 27.64
N GLY A 203 -19.24 -6.98 28.31
CA GLY A 203 -19.59 -5.97 29.30
C GLY A 203 -19.99 -4.59 28.74
N ARG A 204 -19.91 -4.33 27.43
CA ARG A 204 -20.36 -3.07 26.80
C ARG A 204 -21.58 -3.26 25.89
N GLY A 205 -21.65 -4.36 25.15
CA GLY A 205 -22.74 -4.65 24.20
C GLY A 205 -22.27 -4.73 22.75
N THR A 206 -23.20 -4.56 21.82
CA THR A 206 -22.96 -4.66 20.37
C THR A 206 -22.43 -3.33 19.84
N VAL A 207 -21.29 -3.37 19.15
CA VAL A 207 -20.68 -2.24 18.45
C VAL A 207 -20.79 -2.49 16.96
N VAL A 208 -21.32 -1.51 16.23
CA VAL A 208 -21.29 -1.51 14.76
C VAL A 208 -20.30 -0.46 14.27
N THR A 209 -19.51 -0.80 13.26
CA THR A 209 -18.53 0.12 12.69
C THR A 209 -18.96 0.55 11.30
N GLY A 210 -18.63 1.79 10.95
CA GLY A 210 -18.79 2.32 9.60
C GLY A 210 -18.35 3.77 9.51
N ARG A 211 -18.29 4.28 8.27
CA ARG A 211 -18.16 5.71 8.02
C ARG A 211 -19.51 6.40 8.10
N VAL A 212 -19.62 7.47 8.90
CA VAL A 212 -20.82 8.33 8.85
C VAL A 212 -20.90 8.99 7.48
N GLU A 213 -21.89 8.63 6.69
CA GLU A 213 -22.07 9.14 5.32
C GLU A 213 -22.54 10.60 5.36
N ARG A 214 -23.44 10.90 6.30
CA ARG A 214 -24.04 12.22 6.49
C ARG A 214 -24.62 12.39 7.89
N GLY A 215 -24.82 13.65 8.28
CA GLY A 215 -25.38 14.04 9.57
C GLY A 215 -24.46 13.76 10.75
N ILE A 216 -25.04 13.74 11.94
CA ILE A 216 -24.35 13.58 13.22
C ILE A 216 -25.14 12.60 14.08
N VAL A 217 -24.44 11.67 14.73
CA VAL A 217 -24.98 10.82 15.81
C VAL A 217 -24.35 11.22 17.13
N LYS A 218 -25.17 11.38 18.17
CA LYS A 218 -24.74 11.70 19.52
C LYS A 218 -25.06 10.55 20.47
N VAL A 219 -24.26 10.42 21.52
CA VAL A 219 -24.59 9.51 22.61
C VAL A 219 -25.94 9.92 23.22
N GLY A 220 -26.87 8.97 23.28
CA GLY A 220 -28.24 9.17 23.72
C GLY A 220 -29.27 9.25 22.57
N ASP A 221 -28.85 9.41 21.32
CA ASP A 221 -29.77 9.50 20.19
C ASP A 221 -30.52 8.18 19.96
N GLU A 222 -31.81 8.28 19.68
CA GLU A 222 -32.60 7.18 19.10
C GLU A 222 -32.25 7.04 17.62
N ILE A 223 -32.01 5.82 17.17
CA ILE A 223 -31.62 5.47 15.80
C ILE A 223 -32.37 4.21 15.33
N GLU A 224 -32.50 4.07 14.02
CA GLU A 224 -33.07 2.90 13.36
C GLU A 224 -31.98 2.10 12.65
N ILE A 225 -32.09 0.78 12.72
CA ILE A 225 -31.33 -0.18 11.92
C ILE A 225 -32.23 -0.55 10.73
N VAL A 226 -31.84 -0.16 9.51
CA VAL A 226 -32.69 -0.22 8.32
C VAL A 226 -32.05 -1.08 7.22
N GLY A 227 -32.86 -1.96 6.62
CA GLY A 227 -32.46 -2.83 5.50
C GLY A 227 -32.28 -4.30 5.90
N LEU A 228 -32.32 -5.19 4.91
CA LEU A 228 -32.22 -6.66 4.95
C LEU A 228 -33.32 -7.39 5.74
N THR A 229 -33.69 -6.85 6.90
CA THR A 229 -34.70 -7.34 7.83
C THR A 229 -35.65 -6.21 8.23
N ASP A 230 -36.64 -6.52 9.09
CA ASP A 230 -37.56 -5.52 9.63
C ASP A 230 -36.80 -4.41 10.37
N THR A 231 -37.27 -3.17 10.23
CA THR A 231 -36.61 -2.02 10.86
C THR A 231 -36.75 -2.07 12.38
N VAL A 232 -35.61 -1.96 13.08
CA VAL A 232 -35.56 -2.01 14.55
C VAL A 232 -35.05 -0.68 15.08
N LYS A 233 -35.68 -0.18 16.15
CA LYS A 233 -35.21 0.99 16.90
C LYS A 233 -34.25 0.60 18.01
N THR A 234 -33.24 1.42 18.21
CA THR A 234 -32.30 1.31 19.33
C THR A 234 -31.79 2.69 19.74
N THR A 235 -30.90 2.73 20.74
CA THR A 235 -30.27 3.96 21.23
C THR A 235 -28.77 3.86 21.09
N CYS A 236 -28.13 4.91 20.57
CA CYS A 236 -26.68 5.07 20.62
C CYS A 236 -26.25 5.28 22.08
N THR A 237 -25.43 4.39 22.63
CA THR A 237 -24.91 4.50 24.01
C THR A 237 -23.44 4.87 24.09
N GLY A 238 -22.77 4.97 22.94
CA GLY A 238 -21.36 5.33 22.85
C GLY A 238 -20.94 5.53 21.40
N VAL A 239 -20.00 6.43 21.20
CA VAL A 239 -19.28 6.62 19.93
C VAL A 239 -17.78 6.50 20.22
N GLU A 240 -17.05 5.73 19.42
CA GLU A 240 -15.62 5.52 19.58
C GLU A 240 -14.87 5.69 18.24
N MET A 241 -13.72 6.38 18.26
CA MET A 241 -12.80 6.47 17.13
C MET A 241 -11.35 6.31 17.64
N PHE A 242 -10.56 5.42 17.03
CA PHE A 242 -9.15 5.18 17.37
C PHE A 242 -8.87 5.03 18.88
N ARG A 243 -9.67 4.19 19.58
CA ARG A 243 -9.58 3.95 21.04
C ARG A 243 -9.90 5.17 21.92
N LYS A 244 -10.56 6.20 21.36
CA LYS A 244 -11.04 7.37 22.09
C LYS A 244 -12.56 7.38 22.10
N LEU A 245 -13.13 7.55 23.29
CA LEU A 245 -14.57 7.79 23.45
C LEU A 245 -14.88 9.22 23.03
N LEU A 246 -15.96 9.37 22.27
CA LEU A 246 -16.46 10.64 21.77
C LEU A 246 -17.92 10.83 22.20
N ASP A 247 -18.34 12.08 22.37
CA ASP A 247 -19.73 12.42 22.64
C ASP A 247 -20.61 12.33 21.37
N GLN A 248 -19.99 12.42 20.20
CA GLN A 248 -20.66 12.35 18.90
C GLN A 248 -19.74 11.83 17.79
N GLY A 249 -20.34 11.34 16.71
CA GLY A 249 -19.69 11.06 15.43
C GLY A 249 -20.38 11.85 14.32
N GLN A 250 -19.61 12.35 13.36
CA GLN A 250 -20.11 13.23 12.32
C GLN A 250 -19.70 12.77 10.92
N ALA A 251 -20.39 13.27 9.88
CA ALA A 251 -20.09 12.95 8.49
C ALA A 251 -18.57 12.96 8.18
N GLY A 252 -18.10 11.88 7.56
CA GLY A 252 -16.69 11.64 7.23
C GLY A 252 -15.92 10.82 8.27
N ASP A 253 -16.43 10.72 9.51
CA ASP A 253 -15.76 9.97 10.58
C ASP A 253 -15.95 8.45 10.41
N ASN A 254 -14.88 7.69 10.58
CA ASN A 254 -14.96 6.23 10.75
C ASN A 254 -15.09 5.92 12.24
N VAL A 255 -16.26 5.46 12.69
CA VAL A 255 -16.59 5.29 14.11
C VAL A 255 -17.11 3.90 14.42
N GLY A 256 -16.97 3.50 15.68
CA GLY A 256 -17.79 2.45 16.30
C GLY A 256 -18.95 3.08 17.07
N VAL A 257 -20.18 2.61 16.81
CA VAL A 257 -21.40 3.03 17.51
C VAL A 257 -21.89 1.89 18.38
N LEU A 258 -22.00 2.13 19.69
CA LEU A 258 -22.50 1.15 20.66
C LEU A 258 -24.03 1.22 20.70
N LEU A 259 -24.69 0.07 20.58
CA LEU A 259 -26.14 -0.05 20.47
C LEU A 259 -26.76 -0.64 21.75
N ARG A 260 -27.80 0.01 22.28
CA ARG A 260 -28.50 -0.45 23.48
C ARG A 260 -29.36 -1.67 23.19
N GLY A 261 -29.14 -2.76 23.92
CA GLY A 261 -30.04 -3.92 23.93
C GLY A 261 -30.12 -4.70 22.61
N THR A 262 -29.37 -4.29 21.58
CA THR A 262 -29.25 -4.99 20.31
C THR A 262 -28.21 -6.10 20.44
N LYS A 263 -28.54 -7.32 20.02
CA LYS A 263 -27.59 -8.43 19.96
C LYS A 263 -26.83 -8.42 18.64
N ARG A 264 -25.68 -9.12 18.60
CA ARG A 264 -24.83 -9.16 17.40
C ARG A 264 -25.57 -9.72 16.19
N GLU A 265 -26.42 -10.72 16.39
CA GLU A 265 -27.21 -11.39 15.35
C GLU A 265 -28.41 -10.57 14.86
N GLU A 266 -28.75 -9.47 15.52
CA GLU A 266 -29.86 -8.58 15.15
C GLU A 266 -29.41 -7.42 14.25
N VAL A 267 -28.11 -7.31 13.99
CA VAL A 267 -27.54 -6.30 13.10
C VAL A 267 -26.43 -6.91 12.25
N GLU A 268 -26.41 -6.58 10.97
CA GLU A 268 -25.46 -7.16 10.03
C GLU A 268 -24.97 -6.14 8.98
N ARG A 269 -23.85 -6.49 8.34
CA ARG A 269 -23.27 -5.71 7.25
C ARG A 269 -24.27 -5.60 6.11
N GLY A 270 -24.45 -4.37 5.60
CA GLY A 270 -25.41 -4.06 4.54
C GLY A 270 -26.64 -3.29 5.01
N GLN A 271 -26.92 -3.31 6.30
CA GLN A 271 -27.86 -2.40 6.92
C GLN A 271 -27.25 -1.01 7.08
N VAL A 272 -28.09 -0.03 7.41
CA VAL A 272 -27.65 1.32 7.81
C VAL A 272 -28.18 1.64 9.20
N LEU A 273 -27.39 2.37 9.98
CA LEU A 273 -27.92 3.15 11.10
C LEU A 273 -28.41 4.49 10.55
N ALA A 274 -29.63 4.88 10.88
CA ALA A 274 -30.18 6.15 10.43
C ALA A 274 -30.97 6.86 11.53
N LYS A 275 -31.15 8.17 11.36
CA LYS A 275 -32.14 8.91 12.14
C LYS A 275 -33.53 8.29 11.90
N PRO A 276 -34.38 8.10 12.92
CA PRO A 276 -35.67 7.45 12.76
C PRO A 276 -36.53 8.08 11.67
N ALA A 277 -37.17 7.24 10.86
CA ALA A 277 -38.03 7.60 9.72
C ALA A 277 -37.36 8.46 8.63
N SER A 278 -36.03 8.57 8.61
CA SER A 278 -35.31 9.39 7.62
C SER A 278 -34.93 8.65 6.34
N ILE A 279 -34.98 7.32 6.35
CA ILE A 279 -34.79 6.45 5.19
C ILE A 279 -35.60 5.16 5.40
N THR A 280 -36.19 4.64 4.34
CA THR A 280 -37.01 3.43 4.37
C THR A 280 -36.39 2.33 3.51
N PRO A 281 -36.65 1.05 3.84
CA PRO A 281 -36.12 -0.07 3.07
C PRO A 281 -37.06 -0.40 1.90
N HIS A 282 -36.50 -0.63 0.71
CA HIS A 282 -37.25 -0.86 -0.54
C HIS A 282 -36.70 -2.07 -1.30
N THR A 283 -37.55 -2.71 -2.09
CA THR A 283 -37.17 -3.85 -2.93
C THR A 283 -37.28 -3.54 -4.42
N LYS A 284 -38.06 -2.52 -4.81
CA LYS A 284 -38.32 -2.25 -6.23
C LYS A 284 -38.11 -0.79 -6.60
N PHE A 285 -37.32 -0.56 -7.65
CA PHE A 285 -36.97 0.78 -8.09
C PHE A 285 -36.63 0.80 -9.59
N ASN A 286 -36.76 1.99 -10.19
CA ASN A 286 -36.18 2.30 -11.49
C ASN A 286 -34.76 2.82 -11.30
N ALA A 287 -33.88 2.49 -12.24
CA ALA A 287 -32.51 2.96 -12.26
C ALA A 287 -32.04 3.33 -13.66
N GLU A 288 -31.09 4.28 -13.70
CA GLU A 288 -30.26 4.54 -14.87
C GLU A 288 -28.93 3.81 -14.70
N VAL A 289 -28.56 2.98 -15.68
CA VAL A 289 -27.43 2.06 -15.57
C VAL A 289 -26.53 2.19 -16.79
N TYR A 290 -25.24 2.34 -16.53
CA TYR A 290 -24.17 2.13 -17.49
C TYR A 290 -23.63 0.70 -17.38
N VAL A 291 -23.58 -0.02 -18.50
CA VAL A 291 -23.01 -1.37 -18.56
C VAL A 291 -21.56 -1.27 -19.02
N LEU A 292 -20.63 -1.78 -18.21
CA LEU A 292 -19.21 -1.72 -18.53
C LEU A 292 -18.90 -2.49 -19.82
N SER A 293 -18.08 -1.87 -20.67
CA SER A 293 -17.55 -2.51 -21.88
C SER A 293 -16.54 -3.62 -21.54
N LYS A 294 -16.16 -4.41 -22.55
CA LYS A 294 -15.11 -5.42 -22.42
C LYS A 294 -13.78 -4.83 -21.98
N ASP A 295 -13.41 -3.67 -22.53
CA ASP A 295 -12.10 -3.06 -22.31
C ASP A 295 -11.99 -2.45 -20.89
N GLU A 296 -13.13 -2.12 -20.28
CA GLU A 296 -13.24 -1.72 -18.88
C GLU A 296 -13.32 -2.92 -17.91
N GLY A 297 -13.19 -4.16 -18.42
CA GLY A 297 -13.25 -5.39 -17.63
C GLY A 297 -14.65 -5.93 -17.39
N GLY A 298 -15.66 -5.39 -18.08
CA GLY A 298 -17.07 -5.78 -18.00
C GLY A 298 -17.41 -7.07 -18.75
N ARG A 299 -18.65 -7.15 -19.23
CA ARG A 299 -19.14 -8.34 -19.96
C ARG A 299 -18.61 -8.38 -21.39
N HIS A 300 -18.51 -9.60 -21.93
CA HIS A 300 -18.19 -9.82 -23.36
C HIS A 300 -19.45 -10.01 -24.20
N THR A 301 -20.56 -10.40 -23.57
CA THR A 301 -21.81 -10.77 -24.23
C THR A 301 -22.98 -9.98 -23.65
N PRO A 302 -24.05 -9.77 -24.45
CA PRO A 302 -25.25 -9.09 -23.98
C PRO A 302 -25.93 -9.83 -22.82
N PHE A 303 -26.87 -9.14 -22.18
CA PHE A 303 -27.86 -9.75 -21.29
C PHE A 303 -29.28 -9.35 -21.69
N PHE A 304 -30.26 -10.09 -21.17
CA PHE A 304 -31.68 -10.02 -21.57
C PHE A 304 -32.57 -9.85 -20.33
N ASN A 305 -33.87 -9.69 -20.55
CA ASN A 305 -34.87 -9.77 -19.49
C ASN A 305 -34.72 -11.05 -18.65
N GLY A 306 -34.91 -10.95 -17.34
CA GLY A 306 -34.71 -12.06 -16.40
C GLY A 306 -33.26 -12.26 -15.96
N TYR A 307 -32.33 -11.40 -16.38
CA TYR A 307 -30.98 -11.34 -15.84
C TYR A 307 -30.99 -11.09 -14.32
N ARG A 308 -30.20 -11.87 -13.58
CA ARG A 308 -30.18 -11.89 -12.11
C ARG A 308 -28.77 -11.69 -11.51
N PRO A 309 -28.22 -10.47 -11.54
CA PRO A 309 -26.93 -10.18 -10.94
C PRO A 309 -27.02 -9.89 -9.43
N GLN A 310 -25.86 -9.61 -8.83
CA GLN A 310 -25.77 -8.94 -7.54
C GLN A 310 -25.75 -7.42 -7.74
N PHE A 311 -26.46 -6.69 -6.87
CA PHE A 311 -26.45 -5.24 -6.79
C PHE A 311 -25.73 -4.83 -5.51
N TYR A 312 -24.62 -4.11 -5.66
CA TYR A 312 -23.81 -3.65 -4.54
C TYR A 312 -24.27 -2.26 -4.10
N PHE A 313 -24.93 -2.22 -2.94
CA PHE A 313 -25.36 -1.00 -2.28
C PHE A 313 -24.51 -0.78 -1.03
N ARG A 314 -23.76 0.33 -1.03
CA ARG A 314 -22.87 0.76 0.06
C ARG A 314 -21.87 -0.31 0.51
N THR A 315 -22.29 -1.23 1.38
CA THR A 315 -21.45 -2.25 2.01
C THR A 315 -21.84 -3.69 1.66
N THR A 316 -22.95 -3.93 0.97
CA THR A 316 -23.46 -5.30 0.71
C THR A 316 -23.89 -5.55 -0.73
N ASP A 317 -23.81 -6.82 -1.12
CA ASP A 317 -24.33 -7.36 -2.38
C ASP A 317 -25.71 -7.98 -2.14
N VAL A 318 -26.73 -7.53 -2.87
CA VAL A 318 -28.07 -8.14 -2.85
C VAL A 318 -28.44 -8.64 -4.23
N THR A 319 -28.88 -9.89 -4.34
CA THR A 319 -29.35 -10.43 -5.61
C THR A 319 -30.65 -9.73 -6.03
N GLY A 320 -30.78 -9.40 -7.31
CA GLY A 320 -32.02 -8.88 -7.85
C GLY A 320 -32.27 -9.37 -9.27
N SER A 321 -33.48 -9.16 -9.77
CA SER A 321 -33.84 -9.35 -11.17
C SER A 321 -34.10 -8.01 -11.85
N ILE A 322 -33.85 -7.94 -13.15
CA ILE A 322 -34.13 -6.75 -13.95
C ILE A 322 -35.30 -6.95 -14.91
N GLU A 323 -35.97 -5.85 -15.21
CA GLU A 323 -36.92 -5.70 -16.31
C GLU A 323 -36.47 -4.51 -17.19
N LEU A 324 -36.26 -4.80 -18.47
CA LEU A 324 -35.89 -3.83 -19.50
C LEU A 324 -37.12 -3.08 -20.01
N PRO A 325 -36.95 -1.87 -20.57
CA PRO A 325 -38.04 -1.09 -21.14
C PRO A 325 -38.73 -1.85 -22.28
N GLY A 326 -40.02 -1.56 -22.49
CA GLY A 326 -40.78 -2.14 -23.60
C GLY A 326 -40.11 -1.87 -24.95
N GLY A 327 -39.86 -2.94 -25.72
CA GLY A 327 -39.15 -2.86 -27.01
C GLY A 327 -37.64 -3.08 -26.94
N THR A 328 -37.06 -3.19 -25.73
CA THR A 328 -35.64 -3.55 -25.55
C THR A 328 -35.50 -5.05 -25.29
N GLU A 329 -34.97 -5.80 -26.26
CA GLU A 329 -34.77 -7.24 -26.12
C GLU A 329 -33.48 -7.59 -25.38
N MET A 330 -32.40 -6.84 -25.62
CA MET A 330 -31.08 -7.09 -25.06
C MET A 330 -30.32 -5.79 -24.77
N VAL A 331 -29.34 -5.87 -23.87
CA VAL A 331 -28.43 -4.77 -23.54
C VAL A 331 -26.99 -5.20 -23.82
N MET A 332 -26.26 -4.38 -24.57
CA MET A 332 -24.87 -4.64 -24.94
C MET A 332 -23.88 -4.05 -23.92
N PRO A 333 -22.69 -4.66 -23.75
CA PRO A 333 -21.60 -4.01 -23.02
C PRO A 333 -21.26 -2.64 -23.64
N GLY A 334 -21.21 -1.58 -22.81
CA GLY A 334 -21.02 -0.20 -23.23
C GLY A 334 -22.30 0.63 -23.31
N ASP A 335 -23.48 0.02 -23.18
CA ASP A 335 -24.76 0.73 -23.27
C ASP A 335 -25.10 1.53 -22.00
N ASN A 336 -25.90 2.58 -22.17
CA ASN A 336 -26.66 3.22 -21.10
C ASN A 336 -28.13 2.85 -21.25
N ILE A 337 -28.75 2.34 -20.19
CA ILE A 337 -30.12 1.85 -20.21
C ILE A 337 -30.87 2.20 -18.93
N GLN A 338 -32.16 2.47 -19.05
CA GLN A 338 -33.08 2.51 -17.91
C GLN A 338 -33.61 1.10 -17.66
N MET A 339 -33.66 0.66 -16.40
CA MET A 339 -34.24 -0.64 -16.04
C MET A 339 -34.98 -0.58 -14.71
N THR A 340 -35.97 -1.44 -14.56
CA THR A 340 -36.61 -1.71 -13.28
C THR A 340 -35.86 -2.85 -12.59
N VAL A 341 -35.52 -2.69 -11.31
CA VAL A 341 -34.84 -3.70 -10.51
C VAL A 341 -35.76 -4.14 -9.38
N THR A 342 -35.80 -5.45 -9.14
CA THR A 342 -36.47 -6.07 -7.99
C THR A 342 -35.46 -6.89 -7.19
N LEU A 343 -35.16 -6.47 -5.96
CA LEU A 343 -34.23 -7.12 -5.04
C LEU A 343 -34.92 -8.25 -4.25
N ILE A 344 -34.16 -9.29 -3.89
CA ILE A 344 -34.68 -10.39 -3.05
C ILE A 344 -34.82 -10.01 -1.56
N GLN A 345 -34.12 -8.96 -1.14
CA GLN A 345 -34.13 -8.43 0.22
C GLN A 345 -34.24 -6.91 0.16
N PRO A 346 -34.91 -6.28 1.13
CA PRO A 346 -35.13 -4.84 1.10
C PRO A 346 -33.84 -4.10 1.47
N ILE A 347 -33.55 -2.98 0.80
CA ILE A 347 -32.36 -2.15 1.05
C ILE A 347 -32.79 -0.73 1.39
N ALA A 348 -32.13 -0.13 2.38
CA ALA A 348 -32.30 1.28 2.72
C ALA A 348 -31.83 2.16 1.56
N MET A 349 -32.76 2.78 0.84
CA MET A 349 -32.44 3.57 -0.36
C MET A 349 -33.28 4.83 -0.49
N GLU A 350 -32.78 5.74 -1.32
CA GLU A 350 -33.42 6.99 -1.72
C GLU A 350 -33.08 7.27 -3.19
N GLU A 351 -33.84 8.13 -3.85
CA GLU A 351 -33.52 8.59 -5.20
C GLU A 351 -32.14 9.26 -5.23
N GLY A 352 -31.35 8.95 -6.25
CA GLY A 352 -29.96 9.37 -6.38
C GLY A 352 -28.93 8.43 -5.75
N LEU A 353 -29.34 7.37 -5.03
CA LEU A 353 -28.40 6.39 -4.49
C LEU A 353 -27.69 5.65 -5.62
N ARG A 354 -26.35 5.67 -5.60
CA ARG A 354 -25.51 4.95 -6.56
C ARG A 354 -25.28 3.51 -6.11
N PHE A 355 -25.14 2.62 -7.08
CA PHE A 355 -24.85 1.20 -6.87
C PHE A 355 -23.97 0.64 -7.99
N ALA A 356 -23.36 -0.52 -7.75
CA ALA A 356 -22.68 -1.29 -8.78
C ALA A 356 -23.46 -2.58 -9.08
N ILE A 357 -23.39 -3.07 -10.32
CA ILE A 357 -23.91 -4.38 -10.71
C ILE A 357 -22.72 -5.33 -10.81
N ARG A 358 -22.82 -6.50 -10.17
CA ARG A 358 -21.72 -7.46 -10.05
C ARG A 358 -22.16 -8.87 -10.40
N GLU A 359 -21.22 -9.63 -10.95
CA GLU A 359 -21.34 -11.06 -11.22
C GLU A 359 -20.11 -11.79 -10.71
N GLY A 360 -20.28 -12.75 -9.78
CA GLY A 360 -19.15 -13.51 -9.24
C GLY A 360 -18.07 -12.62 -8.61
N GLY A 361 -18.47 -11.48 -8.03
CA GLY A 361 -17.58 -10.49 -7.44
C GLY A 361 -16.96 -9.48 -8.41
N ARG A 362 -17.16 -9.62 -9.72
CA ARG A 362 -16.67 -8.67 -10.74
C ARG A 362 -17.72 -7.61 -11.07
N THR A 363 -17.34 -6.34 -11.10
CA THR A 363 -18.23 -5.25 -11.53
C THR A 363 -18.48 -5.33 -13.03
N VAL A 364 -19.75 -5.26 -13.42
CA VAL A 364 -20.20 -5.31 -14.83
C VAL A 364 -21.08 -4.13 -15.22
N GLY A 365 -21.47 -3.29 -14.25
CA GLY A 365 -22.21 -2.06 -14.51
C GLY A 365 -22.20 -1.14 -13.30
N ALA A 366 -22.59 0.11 -13.52
CA ALA A 366 -22.77 1.12 -12.49
C ALA A 366 -24.13 1.80 -12.70
N GLY A 367 -24.86 2.06 -11.63
CA GLY A 367 -26.19 2.63 -11.73
C GLY A 367 -26.51 3.63 -10.64
N VAL A 368 -27.60 4.36 -10.87
CA VAL A 368 -28.20 5.29 -9.92
C VAL A 368 -29.71 5.03 -9.83
N VAL A 369 -30.23 4.97 -8.61
CA VAL A 369 -31.67 4.85 -8.35
C VAL A 369 -32.34 6.14 -8.84
N SER A 370 -33.23 6.04 -9.83
CA SER A 370 -33.93 7.21 -10.40
C SER A 370 -35.32 7.41 -9.80
N LYS A 371 -36.01 6.32 -9.40
CA LYS A 371 -37.33 6.40 -8.77
C LYS A 371 -37.62 5.15 -7.94
N ILE A 372 -38.14 5.32 -6.72
CA ILE A 372 -38.58 4.20 -5.88
C ILE A 372 -40.02 3.80 -6.25
N ILE A 373 -40.29 2.48 -6.29
CA ILE A 373 -41.61 1.93 -6.64
C ILE A 373 -42.24 1.23 -5.43
N GLU A 374 -41.49 0.34 -4.76
CA GLU A 374 -41.95 -0.46 -3.60
C GLU A 374 -40.87 -0.54 -2.52
#